data_AF-C9LMG3-F1
#
_entry.id   AF-C9LMG3-F1
#
_cell.length_a   1.000
_cell.length_b   1.000
_cell.length_c   1.000
_cell.angle_alpha   90.00
_cell.angle_beta   90.00
_cell.angle_gamma   90.00
#
_symmetry.space_group_name_H-M   'P 1'
#
loop_
_entity.id
_entity.type
_entity.pdbx_description
1 polymer ?
#
loop_
_entity_poly.entity_id
_entity_poly.type
_entity_poly.pdbx_seq_one_letter_code
_entity_poly.pdbx_strand_id
1 'polypeptide(L)'
;MMIEFKYDTQLLIEGENLKKEEISKHINKNLKGDCLIVVQVGNLVKIHFHTNEPWFLLQYCATVGDIFDIVVEDMDRQSRGLKG
;
A
#
# COMPACT_ATOMS: atom_id res chain seq x y z
N MET A 1 -15.32 -0.96 16.52
CA MET A 1 -14.10 -1.79 16.41
C MET A 1 -12.93 -0.83 16.46
N MET A 2 -11.91 -1.08 17.27
CA MET A 2 -10.74 -0.19 17.33
C MET A 2 -9.88 -0.49 16.10
N ILE A 3 -9.63 0.53 15.26
CA ILE A 3 -8.77 0.40 14.09
C ILE A 3 -7.33 0.60 14.57
N GLU A 4 -6.49 -0.43 14.47
CA GLU A 4 -5.07 -0.36 14.87
C GLU A 4 -4.23 0.40 13.84
N PHE A 5 -4.46 0.14 12.55
CA PHE A 5 -3.81 0.82 11.43
C PHE A 5 -4.81 1.68 10.68
N LYS A 6 -4.65 2.99 10.81
CA LYS A 6 -5.68 3.98 10.51
C LYS A 6 -5.85 4.27 9.02
N TYR A 7 -4.76 4.23 8.25
CA TYR A 7 -4.79 4.63 6.85
C TYR A 7 -4.79 3.41 5.94
N ASP A 8 -5.77 3.35 5.05
CA ASP A 8 -5.69 2.51 3.87
C ASP A 8 -4.80 3.19 2.83
N THR A 9 -3.72 2.53 2.45
CA THR A 9 -2.75 3.03 1.48
C THR A 9 -2.76 2.12 0.26
N GLN A 10 -3.22 2.67 -0.87
CA GLN A 10 -3.26 1.96 -2.14
C GLN A 10 -2.32 2.62 -3.15
N LEU A 11 -1.57 1.80 -3.87
CA LEU A 11 -0.69 2.27 -4.94
C LEU A 11 -0.86 1.42 -6.20
N LEU A 12 -0.73 2.07 -7.35
CA LEU A 12 -0.43 1.41 -8.62
C LEU A 12 1.00 1.77 -9.03
N ILE A 13 1.79 0.73 -9.29
CA ILE A 13 3.15 0.85 -9.79
C ILE A 13 3.28 0.17 -11.15
N GLU A 14 4.02 0.79 -12.05
CA GLU A 14 4.44 0.24 -13.34
C GLU A 14 5.96 0.04 -13.33
N GLY A 15 6.44 -1.07 -13.88
CA GLY A 15 7.86 -1.33 -13.97
C GLY A 15 8.21 -2.63 -14.70
N GLU A 16 9.46 -2.75 -15.11
CA GLU A 16 9.97 -3.97 -15.73
C GLU A 16 10.41 -4.99 -14.66
N ASN A 17 10.16 -6.28 -14.90
CA ASN A 17 10.59 -7.38 -14.04
C ASN A 17 10.08 -7.29 -12.58
N LEU A 18 8.92 -6.67 -12.36
CA LEU A 18 8.27 -6.65 -11.06
C LEU A 18 8.02 -8.09 -10.57
N LYS A 19 8.23 -8.31 -9.28
CA LYS A 19 7.97 -9.60 -8.63
C LYS A 19 7.13 -9.39 -7.38
N LYS A 20 5.84 -9.70 -7.50
CA LYS A 20 4.85 -9.64 -6.41
C LYS A 20 5.38 -10.26 -5.11
N GLU A 21 6.02 -11.42 -5.18
CA GLU A 21 6.48 -12.16 -3.99
C GLU A 21 7.60 -11.41 -3.25
N GLU A 22 8.50 -10.76 -3.98
CA GLU A 22 9.59 -9.97 -3.40
C GLU A 22 9.05 -8.69 -2.75
N ILE A 23 8.13 -8.00 -3.44
CA ILE A 23 7.42 -6.81 -2.92
C ILE A 23 6.65 -7.16 -1.64
N SER A 24 5.86 -8.24 -1.67
CA SER A 24 5.07 -8.69 -0.53
C SER A 24 5.94 -9.06 0.67
N LYS A 25 7.07 -9.75 0.41
CA LYS A 25 8.02 -10.13 1.45
C LYS A 25 8.72 -8.92 2.06
N HIS A 26 9.08 -7.92 1.25
CA HIS A 26 9.69 -6.70 1.74
C HIS A 26 8.74 -5.92 2.65
N ILE A 27 7.50 -5.71 2.21
CA ILE A 27 6.50 -4.94 2.98
C ILE A 27 6.23 -5.62 4.32
N ASN A 28 5.92 -6.92 4.34
CA ASN A 28 5.66 -7.67 5.58
C ASN A 28 6.85 -7.71 6.55
N LYS A 29 8.09 -7.67 6.03
CA LYS A 29 9.28 -7.74 6.86
C LYS A 29 9.66 -6.39 7.46
N ASN A 30 9.46 -5.30 6.72
CA ASN A 30 10.07 -4.01 7.04
C ASN A 30 9.06 -2.94 7.45
N LEU A 31 7.79 -3.08 7.09
CA LEU A 31 6.75 -2.09 7.37
C LEU A 31 5.78 -2.61 8.44
N LYS A 32 5.26 -1.69 9.25
CA LYS A 32 4.24 -1.98 10.26
C LYS A 32 2.86 -1.74 9.68
N GLY A 33 2.02 -2.75 9.72
CA GLY A 33 0.67 -2.69 9.17
C GLY A 33 -0.01 -4.03 9.09
N ASP A 34 -1.20 -4.04 8.51
CA ASP A 34 -1.98 -5.24 8.25
C ASP A 34 -2.64 -5.21 6.86
N CYS A 35 -3.40 -6.27 6.57
CA CYS A 35 -4.21 -6.38 5.35
C CYS A 35 -3.42 -6.15 4.04
N LEU A 36 -2.18 -6.62 3.96
CA LEU A 36 -1.40 -6.54 2.73
C LEU A 36 -2.04 -7.36 1.60
N ILE A 37 -2.39 -6.70 0.51
CA ILE A 37 -2.78 -7.33 -0.74
C ILE A 37 -1.87 -6.79 -1.84
N VAL A 38 -1.20 -7.69 -2.55
CA VAL A 38 -0.40 -7.36 -3.74
C VAL A 38 -0.93 -8.17 -4.91
N VAL A 39 -1.32 -7.48 -5.98
CA VAL A 39 -1.81 -8.08 -7.22
C VAL A 39 -0.91 -7.63 -8.35
N GLN A 40 -0.45 -8.56 -9.18
CA GLN A 40 0.39 -8.26 -10.33
C GLN A 40 -0.30 -8.71 -11.62
N VAL A 41 -0.27 -7.84 -12.63
CA VAL A 41 -0.75 -8.11 -13.99
C VAL A 41 0.29 -7.58 -14.98
N GLY A 42 1.08 -8.48 -15.55
CA GLY A 42 2.21 -8.09 -16.40
C GLY A 42 3.20 -7.19 -15.66
N ASN A 43 3.40 -5.98 -16.19
CA ASN A 43 4.30 -4.95 -15.66
C ASN A 43 3.61 -4.00 -14.66
N LEU A 44 2.36 -4.26 -14.28
CA LEU A 44 1.61 -3.48 -13.32
C LEU A 44 1.46 -4.24 -12.01
N VAL A 45 1.64 -3.55 -10.88
CA VAL A 45 1.33 -4.07 -9.55
C VAL A 45 0.41 -3.10 -8.81
N LYS A 46 -0.68 -3.64 -8.27
CA LYS A 46 -1.55 -2.96 -7.31
C LYS A 46 -1.21 -3.42 -5.90
N ILE A 47 -1.03 -2.46 -5.00
CA ILE A 47 -0.78 -2.69 -3.58
C ILE A 47 -1.92 -2.07 -2.79
N HIS A 48 -2.39 -2.78 -1.77
CA HIS A 48 -3.30 -2.31 -0.73
C HIS A 48 -2.67 -2.70 0.60
N PHE A 49 -2.54 -1.76 1.52
CA PHE A 49 -1.93 -2.00 2.83
C PHE A 49 -2.44 -1.01 3.85
N HIS A 50 -2.86 -1.49 5.03
CA HIS A 50 -3.20 -0.59 6.11
C HIS A 50 -1.96 -0.29 6.95
N THR A 51 -1.69 0.99 7.20
CA THR A 51 -0.57 1.40 8.04
C THR A 51 -0.85 2.74 8.70
N ASN A 52 -0.09 3.08 9.73
CA ASN A 52 -0.04 4.42 10.30
C ASN A 52 1.06 5.28 9.67
N GLU A 53 1.90 4.70 8.82
CA GLU A 53 3.10 5.31 8.26
C GLU A 53 3.14 5.17 6.71
N PRO A 54 2.13 5.69 5.98
CA PRO A 54 2.00 5.49 4.53
C PRO A 54 3.24 5.93 3.73
N TRP A 55 3.96 6.95 4.20
CA TRP A 55 5.17 7.47 3.55
C TRP A 55 6.27 6.42 3.37
N PHE A 56 6.39 5.42 4.26
CA PHE A 56 7.38 4.36 4.09
C PHE A 56 7.02 3.39 2.98
N LEU A 57 5.71 3.13 2.78
CA LEU A 57 5.25 2.33 1.64
C LEU A 57 5.50 3.08 0.32
N LEU A 58 5.17 4.37 0.26
CA LEU A 58 5.46 5.22 -0.90
C LEU A 58 6.96 5.25 -1.20
N GLN A 59 7.79 5.48 -0.18
CA GLN A 59 9.25 5.52 -0.32
C GLN A 59 9.79 4.22 -0.91
N TYR A 60 9.34 3.06 -0.40
CA TYR A 60 9.75 1.77 -0.94
C TYR A 60 9.27 1.59 -2.38
N CYS A 61 7.98 1.83 -2.65
CA CYS A 61 7.41 1.64 -3.99
C CYS A 61 8.07 2.52 -5.05
N ALA A 62 8.51 3.72 -4.70
CA ALA A 62 9.26 4.62 -5.58
C ALA A 62 10.65 4.08 -5.98
N THR A 63 11.18 3.09 -5.25
CA THR A 63 12.41 2.38 -5.63
C THR A 63 12.15 1.15 -6.50
N VAL A 64 10.90 0.68 -6.57
CA VAL A 64 10.52 -0.54 -7.26
C VAL A 64 10.07 -0.26 -8.70
N GLY A 65 9.37 0.85 -8.92
CA GLY A 65 8.89 1.26 -10.23
C GLY A 65 8.26 2.65 -10.20
N ASP A 66 7.66 3.04 -11.32
CA ASP A 66 6.97 4.31 -11.44
C ASP A 66 5.60 4.23 -10.79
N ILE A 67 5.40 5.02 -9.74
CA ILE A 67 4.10 5.15 -9.10
C ILE A 67 3.27 6.14 -9.93
N PHE A 68 2.12 5.71 -10.43
CA PHE A 68 1.24 6.55 -11.26
C PHE A 68 -0.16 6.76 -10.67
N ASP A 69 -0.50 6.05 -9.59
CA ASP A 69 -1.71 6.29 -8.80
C ASP A 69 -1.44 6.00 -7.32
N ILE A 70 -1.94 6.87 -6.44
CA ILE A 70 -1.78 6.79 -4.98
C ILE A 70 -3.07 7.26 -4.33
N VAL A 71 -3.59 6.43 -3.42
CA VAL A 71 -4.69 6.76 -2.54
C VAL A 71 -4.26 6.51 -1.10
N VAL A 72 -4.50 7.49 -0.22
CA VAL A 72 -4.31 7.36 1.23
C VAL A 72 -5.58 7.86 1.90
N GLU A 73 -6.30 6.97 2.57
CA GLU A 73 -7.61 7.27 3.15
C GLU A 73 -7.66 6.96 4.64
N ASP A 74 -8.20 7.88 5.43
CA ASP A 74 -8.44 7.71 6.85
C ASP A 74 -9.68 6.84 7.10
N MET A 75 -9.47 5.55 7.37
CA MET A 75 -10.55 4.58 7.58
C MET A 75 -11.38 4.89 8.82
N ASP A 76 -10.79 5.52 9.85
CA ASP A 76 -11.54 5.94 11.04
C ASP A 76 -12.52 7.07 10.71
N ARG A 77 -12.11 8.03 9.86
CA ARG A 77 -13.03 9.06 9.34
C ARG A 77 -14.12 8.46 8.47
N GLN A 78 -13.76 7.57 7.55
CA GLN A 78 -14.75 6.88 6.70
C GLN A 78 -15.77 6.10 7.54
N SER A 79 -15.32 5.41 8.60
CA SER A 79 -16.21 4.67 9.52
C SER A 79 -17.24 5.57 10.24
N ARG A 80 -16.91 6.86 10.40
CA ARG A 80 -17.77 7.90 10.98
C ARG A 80 -18.60 8.66 9.93
N GLY A 81 -18.58 8.22 8.67
CA GLY A 81 -19.28 8.87 7.56
C GLY A 81 -18.65 10.21 7.14
N LEU A 82 -17.41 10.45 7.52
CA LEU A 82 -16.66 11.65 7.13
C LEU A 82 -15.80 11.35 5.91
N LYS A 83 -15.47 12.39 5.14
CA LYS A 83 -14.43 12.29 4.10
C LYS A 83 -13.11 11.88 4.77
N GLY A 84 -12.64 10.67 4.48
CA GLY A 84 -11.33 10.15 4.84
C GLY A 84 -10.29 10.42 3.77
#